data_AF-A4YU51-F1
#
_entry.id   AF-A4YU51-F1
#
_cell.length_a   1.000
_cell.length_b   1.000
_cell.length_c   1.000
_cell.angle_alpha   90.00
_cell.angle_beta   90.00
_cell.angle_gamma   90.00
#
_symmetry.space_group_name_H-M   'P 1'
#
loop_
_entity.id
_entity.type
_entity.pdbx_description
1 polymer ?
#
loop_
_entity_poly.entity_id
_entity_poly.type
_entity_poly.pdbx_seq_one_letter_code
_entity_poly.pdbx_strand_id
1 'polypeptide(L)'
;MRLIQSLMIMAALFVSTLVSKAGADLETPFQCGSEFLAKGGFRRITLPEDMAEGCDIWVINADSASGKRLIGFPSTVNPRLYPGQAVSVVRRDGRWFAKSTPGRWRINGPQTVRVDALGDDENDGLSDDTPLRTIGAAAQVIQRDFDLQQATPIIAVSVGQEFTDPLLLGGQATGGNLVQISPYGRGSFTWTTPGPCIVVGDNAEIDVRLNQFSATSSIRFQCNRSHARDSGHIFVHNNGVLDMEGTPVFVGAGKYDNAIYFDGPTAGAALMDGFLVDGEFDSLLRMEEGGGRFRIHGSIAPVSRPEGTWYPWRVSEQPRVGRMVSIHGASQLYLNGDPQLTGWGSIGTSIVSGQALLVTNGRRIPGGAKATQNGLIADSKR
;
A
#
# COMPACT_ATOMS: atom_id res chain seq x y z
N MET A 1 41.10 41.60 -23.95
CA MET A 1 39.78 42.27 -23.93
C MET A 1 38.92 41.70 -25.05
N ARG A 2 38.16 40.62 -24.79
CA ARG A 2 37.07 40.11 -25.63
C ARG A 2 36.22 39.17 -24.79
N LEU A 3 34.97 39.58 -24.59
CA LEU A 3 33.87 38.87 -23.96
C LEU A 3 33.66 37.49 -24.63
N ILE A 4 33.51 36.44 -23.83
CA ILE A 4 32.80 35.22 -24.25
C ILE A 4 31.48 35.25 -23.51
N GLN A 5 30.41 35.53 -24.26
CA GLN A 5 29.03 35.59 -23.80
C GLN A 5 28.56 34.22 -23.33
N SER A 6 28.12 34.17 -22.08
CA SER A 6 27.31 33.09 -21.51
C SER A 6 25.99 32.98 -22.24
N LEU A 7 25.83 31.90 -23.01
CA LEU A 7 24.54 31.48 -23.53
C LEU A 7 23.79 30.75 -22.41
N MET A 8 23.07 31.51 -21.58
CA MET A 8 22.02 30.97 -20.71
C MET A 8 20.88 30.46 -21.59
N ILE A 9 20.88 29.16 -21.87
CA ILE A 9 19.67 28.47 -22.33
C ILE A 9 18.80 28.29 -21.07
N MET A 10 17.93 29.27 -20.81
CA MET A 10 16.74 29.06 -20.01
C MET A 10 15.90 28.01 -20.73
N ALA A 11 16.06 26.75 -20.34
CA ALA A 11 15.01 25.77 -20.52
C ALA A 11 13.84 26.19 -19.62
N ALA A 12 12.98 27.06 -20.15
CA ALA A 12 11.64 27.23 -19.63
C ALA A 12 10.94 25.89 -19.80
N LEU A 13 11.00 25.07 -18.75
CA LEU A 13 10.19 23.88 -18.60
C LEU A 13 8.74 24.39 -18.58
N PHE A 14 8.10 24.39 -19.75
CA PHE A 14 6.66 24.47 -19.87
C PHE A 14 6.11 23.22 -19.17
N VAL A 15 5.94 23.29 -17.86
CA VAL A 15 4.98 22.44 -17.15
C VAL A 15 3.62 22.96 -17.60
N SER A 16 3.23 22.54 -18.80
CA SER A 16 1.83 22.45 -19.15
C SER A 16 1.22 21.50 -18.13
N THR A 17 0.64 22.05 -17.06
CA THR A 17 -0.38 21.40 -16.25
C THR A 17 -1.57 21.08 -17.17
N LEU A 18 -1.39 20.05 -18.01
CA LEU A 18 -2.47 19.19 -18.44
C LEU A 18 -2.91 18.47 -17.15
N VAL A 19 -3.71 19.16 -16.34
CA VAL A 19 -4.64 18.48 -15.46
C VAL A 19 -5.53 17.72 -16.42
N SER A 20 -5.25 16.43 -16.63
CA SER A 20 -6.14 15.58 -17.39
C SER A 20 -7.47 15.65 -16.66
N LYS A 21 -8.47 16.25 -17.31
CA LYS A 21 -9.83 16.26 -16.78
C LYS A 21 -10.33 14.82 -16.94
N ALA A 22 -10.02 13.97 -15.96
CA ALA A 22 -10.36 12.56 -16.00
C ALA A 22 -11.88 12.42 -16.03
N GLY A 23 -12.38 11.85 -17.13
CA GLY A 23 -13.81 11.67 -17.43
C GLY A 23 -14.48 12.91 -18.01
N ALA A 24 -14.86 12.86 -19.29
CA ALA A 24 -15.86 13.79 -19.81
C ALA A 24 -17.19 13.54 -19.06
N ASP A 25 -17.82 14.62 -18.57
CA ASP A 25 -19.17 14.53 -18.03
C ASP A 25 -20.11 14.17 -19.18
N LEU A 26 -20.85 13.07 -19.04
CA LEU A 26 -21.92 12.74 -19.97
C LEU A 26 -23.18 13.44 -19.45
N GLU A 27 -23.45 14.63 -19.98
CA GLU A 27 -24.81 15.20 -19.98
C GLU A 27 -25.65 14.42 -20.99
N THR A 28 -25.97 13.18 -20.66
CA THR A 28 -26.88 12.38 -21.47
C THR A 28 -28.31 12.68 -21.08
N PRO A 29 -29.21 12.91 -22.05
CA PRO A 29 -30.61 13.16 -21.76
C PRO A 29 -31.23 11.87 -21.25
N PHE A 30 -31.29 11.75 -19.93
CA PHE A 30 -32.09 10.72 -19.29
C PHE A 30 -33.54 10.88 -19.72
N GLN A 31 -34.20 9.75 -20.01
CA GLN A 31 -35.63 9.72 -20.27
C GLN A 31 -36.32 8.93 -19.17
N CYS A 32 -37.53 9.36 -18.83
CA CYS A 32 -38.28 8.73 -17.78
C CYS A 32 -38.68 7.29 -18.14
N GLY A 33 -38.41 6.34 -17.24
CA GLY A 33 -38.66 4.92 -17.46
C GLY A 33 -37.68 4.24 -18.42
N SER A 34 -36.55 4.88 -18.74
CA SER A 34 -35.55 4.34 -19.67
C SER A 34 -34.38 3.63 -18.97
N GLU A 35 -33.79 2.70 -19.71
CA GLU A 35 -32.47 2.14 -19.41
C GLU A 35 -31.38 2.98 -20.08
N PHE A 36 -30.46 3.48 -19.28
CA PHE A 36 -29.27 4.18 -19.73
C PHE A 36 -28.07 3.24 -19.68
N LEU A 37 -27.59 2.85 -20.87
CA LEU A 37 -26.39 2.04 -21.04
C LEU A 37 -25.16 2.94 -21.11
N ALA A 38 -24.44 3.08 -20.00
CA ALA A 38 -23.22 3.87 -19.93
C ALA A 38 -22.05 3.11 -20.55
N LYS A 39 -21.40 3.70 -21.58
CA LYS A 39 -20.24 3.15 -22.29
C LYS A 39 -19.16 4.23 -22.51
N GLY A 40 -17.96 3.80 -22.90
CA GLY A 40 -16.90 4.69 -23.37
C GLY A 40 -15.83 4.99 -22.32
N GLY A 41 -15.51 4.02 -21.47
CA GLY A 41 -14.49 4.12 -20.44
C GLY A 41 -15.00 4.80 -19.17
N PHE A 42 -14.08 5.28 -18.34
CA PHE A 42 -14.47 6.02 -17.14
C PHE A 42 -15.17 7.34 -17.50
N ARG A 43 -16.34 7.53 -16.90
CA ARG A 43 -17.24 8.67 -17.13
C ARG A 43 -17.99 9.02 -15.86
N ARG A 44 -18.35 10.29 -15.71
CA ARG A 44 -19.26 10.78 -14.68
C ARG A 44 -20.68 10.77 -15.24
N ILE A 45 -21.61 10.26 -14.43
CA ILE A 45 -23.03 10.18 -14.72
C ILE A 45 -23.74 11.02 -13.67
N THR A 46 -24.36 12.11 -14.11
CA THR A 46 -25.06 13.05 -13.22
C THR A 46 -26.56 12.90 -13.38
N LEU A 47 -27.29 12.70 -12.28
CA LEU A 47 -28.75 12.66 -12.35
C LEU A 47 -29.31 14.07 -12.64
N PRO A 48 -30.34 14.16 -13.51
CA PRO A 48 -31.01 15.43 -13.79
C PRO A 48 -31.81 15.91 -12.58
N GLU A 49 -31.91 17.22 -12.40
CA GLU A 49 -32.64 17.84 -11.27
C GLU A 49 -34.12 18.09 -11.60
N ASP A 50 -34.46 18.17 -12.88
CA ASP A 50 -35.75 18.63 -13.43
C ASP A 50 -36.69 17.50 -13.86
N MET A 51 -36.44 16.26 -13.42
CA MET A 51 -37.31 15.12 -13.70
C MET A 51 -38.62 15.17 -12.90
N ALA A 52 -39.71 14.73 -13.55
CA ALA A 52 -41.03 14.62 -12.93
C ALA A 52 -41.05 13.64 -11.74
N GLU A 53 -42.00 13.84 -10.83
CA GLU A 53 -42.27 12.92 -9.73
C GLU A 53 -42.61 11.51 -10.21
N GLY A 54 -42.13 10.49 -9.48
CA GLY A 54 -42.29 9.09 -9.84
C GLY A 54 -41.38 8.61 -10.96
N CYS A 55 -40.52 9.49 -11.50
CA CYS A 55 -39.68 9.13 -12.63
C CYS A 55 -38.59 8.12 -12.25
N ASP A 56 -38.54 6.98 -12.94
CA ASP A 56 -37.60 5.89 -12.72
C ASP A 56 -36.50 5.91 -13.80
N ILE A 57 -35.24 5.75 -13.40
CA ILE A 57 -34.08 5.68 -14.28
C ILE A 57 -33.25 4.46 -13.88
N TRP A 58 -32.89 3.66 -14.88
CA TRP A 58 -31.98 2.52 -14.72
C TRP A 58 -30.65 2.84 -15.37
N VAL A 59 -29.57 2.83 -14.61
CA VAL A 59 -28.22 3.06 -15.12
C VAL A 59 -27.45 1.76 -15.07
N ILE A 60 -26.97 1.31 -16.22
CA ILE A 60 -26.21 0.08 -16.39
C ILE A 60 -24.82 0.45 -16.90
N ASN A 61 -23.76 0.03 -16.19
CA ASN A 61 -22.41 0.15 -16.73
C ASN A 61 -22.16 -0.99 -17.72
N ALA A 62 -22.25 -0.67 -19.00
CA ALA A 62 -22.10 -1.59 -20.11
C ALA A 62 -20.65 -1.68 -20.64
N ASP A 63 -19.68 -1.03 -19.97
CA ASP A 63 -18.27 -1.26 -20.24
C ASP A 63 -17.77 -2.55 -19.59
N SER A 64 -16.71 -3.12 -20.15
CA SER A 64 -16.07 -4.33 -19.64
C SER A 64 -14.89 -4.08 -18.70
N ALA A 65 -14.32 -2.87 -18.70
CA ALA A 65 -13.04 -2.58 -18.07
C ALA A 65 -13.01 -1.32 -17.19
N SER A 66 -14.04 -0.46 -17.23
CA SER A 66 -14.05 0.81 -16.50
C SER A 66 -15.34 1.01 -15.73
N GLY A 67 -15.23 1.57 -14.55
CA GLY A 67 -16.33 2.04 -13.72
C GLY A 67 -17.00 3.31 -14.27
N LYS A 68 -18.04 3.75 -13.58
CA LYS A 68 -18.72 5.03 -13.77
C LYS A 68 -18.85 5.72 -12.44
N ARG A 69 -18.57 7.02 -12.38
CA ARG A 69 -18.80 7.83 -11.19
C ARG A 69 -20.24 8.33 -11.19
N LEU A 70 -20.96 8.07 -10.10
CA LEU A 70 -22.35 8.46 -9.93
C LEU A 70 -22.46 9.78 -9.15
N ILE A 71 -22.95 10.84 -9.79
CA ILE A 71 -23.10 12.19 -9.21
C ILE A 71 -24.60 12.51 -9.03
N GLY A 72 -24.97 13.02 -7.85
CA GLY A 72 -26.37 13.32 -7.51
C GLY A 72 -27.23 12.09 -7.14
N PHE A 73 -26.63 10.89 -7.14
CA PHE A 73 -27.29 9.66 -6.69
C PHE A 73 -27.46 9.65 -5.16
N PRO A 74 -28.47 8.93 -4.63
CA PRO A 74 -28.68 8.79 -3.19
C PRO A 74 -27.43 8.23 -2.48
N SER A 75 -27.15 8.68 -1.26
CA SER A 75 -25.97 8.26 -0.49
C SER A 75 -25.96 6.77 -0.10
N THR A 76 -27.08 6.07 -0.25
CA THR A 76 -27.18 4.62 -0.08
C THR A 76 -26.63 3.83 -1.28
N VAL A 77 -26.42 4.49 -2.43
CA VAL A 77 -25.81 3.90 -3.62
C VAL A 77 -24.29 4.07 -3.51
N ASN A 78 -23.54 3.02 -3.85
CA ASN A 78 -22.09 3.15 -3.98
C ASN A 78 -21.74 4.25 -5.01
N PRO A 79 -20.75 5.12 -4.73
CA PRO A 79 -20.41 6.25 -5.59
C PRO A 79 -19.91 5.83 -6.99
N ARG A 80 -19.58 4.55 -7.17
CA ARG A 80 -19.08 3.96 -8.41
C ARG A 80 -19.95 2.79 -8.84
N LEU A 81 -20.21 2.72 -10.14
CA LEU A 81 -20.85 1.59 -10.79
C LEU A 81 -19.81 0.85 -11.64
N TYR A 82 -19.42 -0.36 -11.24
CA TYR A 82 -18.37 -1.14 -11.91
C TYR A 82 -18.91 -1.95 -13.10
N PRO A 83 -18.03 -2.50 -13.97
CA PRO A 83 -18.45 -3.27 -15.15
C PRO A 83 -19.55 -4.29 -14.87
N GLY A 84 -20.63 -4.22 -15.65
CA GLY A 84 -21.78 -5.13 -15.54
C GLY A 84 -22.74 -4.86 -14.37
N GLN A 85 -22.46 -3.87 -13.51
CA GLN A 85 -23.39 -3.49 -12.45
C GLN A 85 -24.48 -2.55 -12.98
N ALA A 86 -25.63 -2.57 -12.30
CA ALA A 86 -26.75 -1.68 -12.56
C ALA A 86 -27.28 -1.08 -11.25
N VAL A 87 -27.80 0.14 -11.35
CA VAL A 87 -28.51 0.85 -10.28
C VAL A 87 -29.82 1.39 -10.84
N SER A 88 -30.90 1.39 -10.06
CA SER A 88 -32.12 2.12 -10.41
C SER A 88 -32.52 3.11 -9.34
N VAL A 89 -32.96 4.28 -9.78
CA VAL A 89 -33.38 5.40 -8.91
C VAL A 89 -34.74 5.92 -9.33
N VAL A 90 -35.49 6.43 -8.36
CA VAL A 90 -36.80 7.05 -8.60
C VAL A 90 -36.86 8.44 -7.98
N ARG A 91 -37.45 9.40 -8.68
CA ARG A 91 -37.71 10.75 -8.16
C ARG A 91 -38.94 10.71 -7.25
N ARG A 92 -38.80 11.15 -6.00
CA ARG A 92 -39.91 11.36 -5.04
C ARG A 92 -39.65 12.63 -4.24
N ASP A 93 -40.67 13.44 -3.99
CA ASP A 93 -40.59 14.63 -3.14
C ASP A 93 -39.42 15.56 -3.51
N GLY A 94 -39.17 15.76 -4.81
CA GLY A 94 -38.09 16.58 -5.34
C GLY A 94 -36.68 16.02 -5.12
N ARG A 95 -36.53 14.72 -4.77
CA ARG A 95 -35.24 14.06 -4.51
C ARG A 95 -35.17 12.70 -5.20
N TRP A 96 -33.94 12.23 -5.41
CA TRP A 96 -33.70 10.88 -5.91
C TRP A 96 -33.65 9.88 -4.75
N PHE A 97 -34.28 8.73 -4.93
CA PHE A 97 -34.26 7.59 -4.02
C PHE A 97 -33.77 6.34 -4.74
N ALA A 98 -33.00 5.49 -4.07
CA ALA A 98 -32.54 4.24 -4.65
C ALA A 98 -33.70 3.23 -4.65
N LYS A 99 -34.03 2.71 -5.83
CA LYS A 99 -34.99 1.60 -6.01
C LYS A 99 -34.26 0.26 -5.98
N SER A 100 -33.07 0.21 -6.56
CA SER A 100 -32.14 -0.90 -6.42
C SER A 100 -30.72 -0.37 -6.29
N THR A 101 -29.93 -1.01 -5.44
CA THR A 101 -28.50 -0.71 -5.28
C THR A 101 -27.72 -1.96 -5.67
N PRO A 102 -26.70 -1.86 -6.54
CA PRO A 102 -25.80 -2.99 -6.72
C PRO A 102 -25.08 -3.24 -5.41
N GLY A 103 -24.82 -4.51 -5.12
CA GLY A 103 -23.88 -4.87 -4.06
C GLY A 103 -22.44 -4.51 -4.46
N ARG A 104 -21.49 -5.14 -3.77
CA ARG A 104 -20.08 -5.10 -4.17
C ARG A 104 -19.89 -5.74 -5.56
N TRP A 105 -18.92 -5.23 -6.30
CA TRP A 105 -18.58 -5.73 -7.63
C TRP A 105 -17.81 -7.04 -7.51
N ARG A 106 -18.38 -8.11 -8.05
CA ARG A 106 -17.73 -9.42 -8.11
C ARG A 106 -16.63 -9.39 -9.15
N ILE A 107 -15.39 -9.50 -8.69
CA ILE A 107 -14.24 -9.55 -9.58
C ILE A 107 -13.99 -10.99 -10.04
N ASN A 108 -13.67 -11.18 -11.32
CA ASN A 108 -13.42 -12.49 -11.92
C ASN A 108 -11.90 -12.71 -12.14
N GLY A 109 -11.13 -12.63 -11.06
CA GLY A 109 -9.67 -12.74 -11.06
C GLY A 109 -8.97 -11.47 -10.56
N PRO A 110 -7.62 -11.46 -10.54
CA PRO A 110 -6.84 -10.34 -10.02
C PRO A 110 -7.18 -9.04 -10.75
N GLN A 111 -7.71 -8.06 -10.02
CA GLN A 111 -7.93 -6.71 -10.53
C GLN A 111 -6.79 -5.80 -10.11
N THR A 112 -6.29 -5.01 -11.05
CA THR A 112 -5.26 -4.03 -10.77
C THR A 112 -5.90 -2.66 -10.56
N VAL A 113 -5.69 -2.08 -9.38
CA VAL A 113 -6.10 -0.72 -9.05
C VAL A 113 -4.89 0.20 -9.16
N ARG A 114 -4.91 1.10 -10.13
CA ARG A 114 -3.85 2.07 -10.43
C ARG A 114 -3.87 3.23 -9.46
N VAL A 115 -2.68 3.61 -8.99
CA VAL A 115 -2.46 4.79 -8.15
C VAL A 115 -1.34 5.63 -8.74
N ASP A 116 -1.61 6.92 -8.93
CA ASP A 116 -0.67 7.92 -9.44
C ASP A 116 -0.92 9.24 -8.73
N ALA A 117 0.11 9.92 -8.24
CA ALA A 117 -0.01 11.16 -7.47
C ALA A 117 -0.68 12.31 -8.25
N LEU A 118 -0.74 12.23 -9.59
CA LEU A 118 -1.46 13.16 -10.47
C LEU A 118 -2.91 12.73 -10.77
N GLY A 119 -3.34 11.57 -10.25
CA GLY A 119 -4.68 11.03 -10.41
C GLY A 119 -5.76 11.78 -9.63
N ASP A 120 -6.94 11.17 -9.56
CA ASP A 120 -8.11 11.68 -8.83
C ASP A 120 -8.74 10.54 -8.01
N ASP A 121 -8.94 10.75 -6.70
CA ASP A 121 -9.56 9.75 -5.82
C ASP A 121 -11.04 9.53 -6.14
N GLU A 122 -11.62 10.30 -7.04
CA GLU A 122 -12.96 10.08 -7.62
C GLU A 122 -12.95 9.12 -8.82
N ASN A 123 -11.77 8.78 -9.37
CA ASN A 123 -11.62 7.81 -10.47
C ASN A 123 -11.97 6.38 -10.02
N ASP A 124 -12.07 5.44 -10.95
CA ASP A 124 -12.28 4.01 -10.67
C ASP A 124 -10.98 3.25 -10.37
N GLY A 125 -9.83 3.78 -10.78
CA GLY A 125 -8.53 3.14 -10.64
C GLY A 125 -8.32 1.94 -11.57
N LEU A 126 -9.21 1.65 -12.52
CA LEU A 126 -9.12 0.42 -13.33
C LEU A 126 -8.29 0.57 -14.62
N SER A 127 -7.82 1.78 -14.92
CA SER A 127 -7.05 2.06 -16.14
C SER A 127 -5.92 3.04 -15.88
N ASP A 128 -4.93 3.06 -16.76
CA ASP A 128 -3.80 3.99 -16.69
C ASP A 128 -4.21 5.45 -16.94
N ASP A 129 -5.34 5.67 -17.63
CA ASP A 129 -5.90 6.99 -17.90
C ASP A 129 -6.72 7.54 -16.72
N THR A 130 -7.17 6.66 -15.82
CA THR A 130 -7.99 7.00 -14.64
C THR A 130 -7.46 6.41 -13.34
N PRO A 131 -6.19 6.71 -12.97
CA PRO A 131 -5.63 6.25 -11.71
C PRO A 131 -6.28 7.00 -10.53
N LEU A 132 -6.34 6.33 -9.39
CA LEU A 132 -6.61 6.98 -8.10
C LEU A 132 -5.40 7.81 -7.70
N ARG A 133 -5.62 8.86 -6.90
CA ARG A 133 -4.53 9.74 -6.46
C ARG A 133 -3.72 9.17 -5.30
N THR A 134 -4.41 8.50 -4.38
CA THR A 134 -3.88 8.05 -3.10
C THR A 134 -3.92 6.53 -2.95
N ILE A 135 -2.98 5.98 -2.19
CA ILE A 135 -2.91 4.55 -1.91
C ILE A 135 -4.08 4.12 -1.01
N GLY A 136 -4.46 4.97 -0.05
CA GLY A 136 -5.61 4.82 0.84
C GLY A 136 -6.93 4.80 0.08
N ALA A 137 -7.12 5.61 -0.97
CA ALA A 137 -8.31 5.53 -1.82
C ALA A 137 -8.40 4.19 -2.55
N ALA A 138 -7.28 3.64 -3.01
CA ALA A 138 -7.26 2.29 -3.61
C ALA A 138 -7.67 1.21 -2.61
N ALA A 139 -7.18 1.30 -1.37
CA ALA A 139 -7.61 0.43 -0.27
C ALA A 139 -9.12 0.51 -0.02
N GLN A 140 -9.66 1.73 0.01
CA GLN A 140 -11.10 1.97 0.22
C GLN A 140 -11.94 1.44 -0.92
N VAL A 141 -11.50 1.62 -2.18
CA VAL A 141 -12.16 1.04 -3.35
C VAL A 141 -12.23 -0.49 -3.21
N ILE A 142 -11.11 -1.14 -2.90
CA ILE A 142 -11.08 -2.59 -2.73
C ILE A 142 -12.02 -3.04 -1.59
N GLN A 143 -11.90 -2.43 -0.41
CA GLN A 143 -12.65 -2.86 0.78
C GLN A 143 -14.15 -2.57 0.71
N ARG A 144 -14.54 -1.46 0.11
CA ARG A 144 -15.95 -1.01 0.04
C ARG A 144 -16.64 -1.51 -1.21
N ASP A 145 -15.95 -1.48 -2.35
CA ASP A 145 -16.58 -1.66 -3.64
C ASP A 145 -16.41 -3.08 -4.20
N PHE A 146 -15.36 -3.84 -3.85
CA PHE A 146 -15.09 -5.16 -4.45
C PHE A 146 -15.56 -6.33 -3.57
N ASP A 147 -16.11 -7.35 -4.23
CA ASP A 147 -16.30 -8.70 -3.71
C ASP A 147 -15.24 -9.58 -4.37
N LEU A 148 -14.28 -10.03 -3.56
CA LEU A 148 -13.03 -10.57 -4.09
C LEU A 148 -13.15 -11.97 -4.67
N GLN A 149 -14.15 -12.77 -4.29
CA GLN A 149 -14.33 -14.14 -4.81
C GLN A 149 -13.03 -14.98 -4.82
N GLN A 150 -12.22 -14.93 -3.75
CA GLN A 150 -10.90 -15.57 -3.61
C GLN A 150 -9.78 -15.02 -4.52
N ALA A 151 -10.02 -13.92 -5.24
CA ALA A 151 -8.99 -13.23 -6.00
C ALA A 151 -8.20 -12.25 -5.12
N THR A 152 -6.95 -11.99 -5.53
CA THR A 152 -6.05 -11.02 -4.91
C THR A 152 -5.99 -9.76 -5.78
N PRO A 153 -6.65 -8.65 -5.39
CA PRO A 153 -6.47 -7.39 -6.08
C PRO A 153 -5.07 -6.82 -5.83
N ILE A 154 -4.55 -6.10 -6.81
CA ILE A 154 -3.21 -5.50 -6.80
C ILE A 154 -3.35 -3.99 -6.81
N ILE A 155 -2.82 -3.30 -5.81
CA ILE A 155 -2.61 -1.85 -5.82
C ILE A 155 -1.28 -1.58 -6.56
N ALA A 156 -1.38 -1.05 -7.77
CA ALA A 156 -0.24 -0.77 -8.64
C ALA A 156 0.10 0.72 -8.59
N VAL A 157 1.19 1.07 -7.91
CA VAL A 157 1.55 2.45 -7.56
C VAL A 157 2.64 2.98 -8.50
N SER A 158 2.38 4.07 -9.21
CA SER A 158 3.32 4.70 -10.14
C SER A 158 4.69 4.96 -9.50
N VAL A 159 5.75 4.51 -10.16
CA VAL A 159 7.14 4.78 -9.75
C VAL A 159 7.54 6.24 -10.00
N GLY A 160 8.58 6.72 -9.30
CA GLY A 160 9.13 8.07 -9.46
C GLY A 160 8.34 9.16 -8.75
N GLN A 161 7.37 8.80 -7.92
CA GLN A 161 6.49 9.72 -7.20
C GLN A 161 6.62 9.56 -5.67
N GLU A 162 6.05 10.50 -4.92
CA GLU A 162 5.94 10.46 -3.47
C GLU A 162 4.46 10.41 -3.04
N PHE A 163 4.14 9.51 -2.11
CA PHE A 163 2.81 9.34 -1.54
C PHE A 163 2.84 9.59 -0.03
N THR A 164 1.78 10.18 0.52
CA THR A 164 1.79 10.67 1.92
C THR A 164 0.61 10.23 2.77
N ASP A 165 -0.28 9.43 2.19
CA ASP A 165 -1.43 8.84 2.84
C ASP A 165 -1.15 7.38 3.24
N PRO A 166 -1.72 6.87 4.36
CA PRO A 166 -1.51 5.50 4.77
C PRO A 166 -2.42 4.52 4.03
N LEU A 167 -1.94 3.29 3.85
CA LEU A 167 -2.75 2.13 3.49
C LEU A 167 -3.31 1.50 4.76
N LEU A 168 -4.62 1.59 4.94
CA LEU A 168 -5.33 0.97 6.06
C LEU A 168 -6.11 -0.24 5.54
N LEU A 169 -5.74 -1.44 5.97
CA LEU A 169 -6.43 -2.68 5.63
C LEU A 169 -7.12 -3.23 6.88
N GLY A 170 -8.46 -3.32 6.86
CA GLY A 170 -9.20 -4.11 7.83
C GLY A 170 -9.53 -5.50 7.29
N GLY A 171 -9.92 -6.43 8.17
CA GLY A 171 -10.42 -7.75 7.78
C GLY A 171 -11.48 -7.62 6.69
N GLN A 172 -11.24 -8.27 5.55
CA GLN A 172 -12.10 -8.09 4.39
C GLN A 172 -13.36 -8.94 4.51
N ALA A 173 -14.51 -8.33 4.27
CA ALA A 173 -15.80 -8.95 4.56
C ALA A 173 -16.21 -10.06 3.57
N THR A 174 -15.59 -10.17 2.39
CA THR A 174 -16.09 -11.03 1.30
C THR A 174 -15.00 -11.59 0.39
N GLY A 175 -14.94 -12.91 0.27
CA GLY A 175 -14.26 -13.62 -0.81
C GLY A 175 -12.77 -13.89 -0.58
N GLY A 176 -12.01 -12.93 -0.09
CA GLY A 176 -10.58 -13.07 0.22
C GLY A 176 -10.19 -11.99 1.23
N ASN A 177 -9.01 -12.11 1.84
CA ASN A 177 -8.47 -11.13 2.79
C ASN A 177 -7.10 -10.57 2.39
N LEU A 178 -6.56 -11.04 1.26
CA LEU A 178 -5.24 -10.68 0.76
C LEU A 178 -5.35 -9.56 -0.27
N VAL A 179 -4.65 -8.45 -0.01
CA VAL A 179 -4.38 -7.38 -0.99
C VAL A 179 -2.90 -7.39 -1.30
N GLN A 180 -2.55 -7.24 -2.58
CA GLN A 180 -1.16 -7.05 -2.98
C GLN A 180 -0.90 -5.56 -3.24
N ILE A 181 0.31 -5.07 -2.93
CA ILE A 181 0.79 -3.76 -3.35
C ILE A 181 2.12 -3.90 -4.10
N SER A 182 2.26 -3.19 -5.22
CA SER A 182 3.47 -3.25 -6.04
C SER A 182 3.76 -1.93 -6.76
N PRO A 183 5.04 -1.55 -6.95
CA PRO A 183 5.40 -0.45 -7.83
C PRO A 183 5.06 -0.75 -9.30
N TYR A 184 4.42 0.18 -9.98
CA TYR A 184 4.03 0.09 -11.36
C TYR A 184 5.04 0.79 -12.27
N GLY A 185 5.79 0.00 -13.03
CA GLY A 185 6.90 0.45 -13.87
C GLY A 185 8.27 0.07 -13.31
N ARG A 186 9.34 0.51 -13.98
CA ARG A 186 10.73 0.28 -13.55
C ARG A 186 11.20 1.42 -12.66
N GLY A 187 11.45 1.12 -11.38
CA GLY A 187 11.99 2.10 -10.45
C GLY A 187 11.41 1.96 -9.05
N SER A 188 11.36 3.07 -8.32
CA SER A 188 10.78 3.08 -6.98
C SER A 188 9.92 4.30 -6.76
N PHE A 189 8.98 4.21 -5.84
CA PHE A 189 8.30 5.38 -5.28
C PHE A 189 8.70 5.54 -3.82
N THR A 190 8.52 6.76 -3.30
CA THR A 190 8.73 7.07 -1.89
C THR A 190 7.38 7.15 -1.18
N TRP A 191 7.30 6.56 0.01
CA TRP A 191 6.10 6.60 0.82
C TRP A 191 6.41 7.24 2.17
N THR A 192 5.81 8.41 2.40
CA THR A 192 6.18 9.30 3.51
C THR A 192 4.95 9.65 4.35
N THR A 193 4.77 9.00 5.50
CA THR A 193 3.63 9.28 6.40
C THR A 193 4.11 9.68 7.81
N PRO A 194 3.34 10.50 8.56
CA PRO A 194 3.67 10.79 9.96
C PRO A 194 3.60 9.53 10.87
N GLY A 195 2.66 8.62 10.60
CA GLY A 195 2.50 7.32 11.27
C GLY A 195 2.97 6.17 10.36
N PRO A 196 2.45 4.95 10.48
CA PRO A 196 2.75 3.87 9.54
C PRO A 196 2.37 4.23 8.10
N CYS A 197 3.08 3.68 7.13
CA CYS A 197 2.64 3.68 5.73
C CYS A 197 1.61 2.57 5.49
N ILE A 198 1.80 1.42 6.13
CA ILE A 198 0.86 0.29 6.04
C ILE A 198 0.38 -0.05 7.45
N VAL A 199 -0.93 -0.16 7.60
CA VAL A 199 -1.61 -0.67 8.80
C VAL A 199 -2.42 -1.88 8.38
N VAL A 200 -2.03 -3.06 8.86
CA VAL A 200 -2.72 -4.33 8.63
C VAL A 200 -3.51 -4.67 9.88
N GLY A 201 -4.84 -4.62 9.79
CA GLY A 201 -5.74 -4.96 10.87
C GLY A 201 -6.00 -6.46 11.03
N ASP A 202 -6.84 -6.80 12.01
CA ASP A 202 -7.27 -8.16 12.26
C ASP A 202 -7.85 -8.83 11.01
N ASN A 203 -7.39 -10.05 10.74
CA ASN A 203 -7.81 -10.88 9.60
C ASN A 203 -7.53 -10.26 8.23
N ALA A 204 -6.74 -9.18 8.12
CA ALA A 204 -6.26 -8.67 6.85
C ALA A 204 -4.91 -9.29 6.50
N GLU A 205 -4.66 -9.46 5.21
CA GLU A 205 -3.39 -9.93 4.68
C GLU A 205 -2.88 -8.95 3.63
N ILE A 206 -1.60 -8.59 3.72
CA ILE A 206 -0.91 -7.76 2.73
C ILE A 206 0.26 -8.53 2.15
N ASP A 207 0.34 -8.53 0.83
CA ASP A 207 1.51 -8.99 0.08
C ASP A 207 2.21 -7.78 -0.54
N VAL A 208 3.37 -7.43 0.01
CA VAL A 208 4.25 -6.39 -0.54
C VAL A 208 5.17 -7.04 -1.57
N ARG A 209 4.65 -7.22 -2.79
CA ARG A 209 5.36 -7.86 -3.91
C ARG A 209 5.98 -6.83 -4.84
N LEU A 210 7.26 -6.52 -4.65
CA LEU A 210 7.95 -5.44 -5.37
C LEU A 210 8.35 -5.81 -6.80
N ASN A 211 8.35 -7.10 -7.13
CA ASN A 211 8.77 -7.65 -8.42
C ASN A 211 7.61 -8.00 -9.37
N GLN A 212 6.35 -7.66 -9.03
CA GLN A 212 5.17 -8.00 -9.83
C GLN A 212 5.22 -7.45 -11.27
N PHE A 213 5.58 -6.18 -11.42
CA PHE A 213 5.59 -5.50 -12.72
C PHE A 213 7.00 -5.27 -13.26
N SER A 214 8.03 -5.36 -12.41
CA SER A 214 9.43 -5.23 -12.81
C SER A 214 10.36 -5.82 -11.74
N ALA A 215 11.36 -6.60 -12.17
CA ALA A 215 12.30 -7.26 -11.26
C ALA A 215 13.22 -6.31 -10.48
N THR A 216 13.33 -5.04 -10.88
CA THR A 216 14.22 -4.05 -10.24
C THR A 216 13.45 -2.96 -9.49
N SER A 217 12.17 -3.19 -9.22
CA SER A 217 11.35 -2.20 -8.54
C SER A 217 11.43 -2.30 -7.02
N SER A 218 11.21 -1.19 -6.34
CA SER A 218 11.31 -1.10 -4.88
C SER A 218 10.36 -0.05 -4.30
N ILE A 219 10.11 -0.12 -2.99
CA ILE A 219 9.42 0.91 -2.23
C ILE A 219 10.42 1.51 -1.24
N ARG A 220 10.50 2.83 -1.20
CA ARG A 220 11.25 3.56 -0.17
C ARG A 220 10.29 4.03 0.92
N PHE A 221 10.27 3.31 2.04
CA PHE A 221 9.47 3.67 3.21
C PHE A 221 10.19 4.75 4.03
N GLN A 222 9.52 5.89 4.20
CA GLN A 222 9.92 7.05 5.00
C GLN A 222 8.79 7.40 5.97
N CYS A 223 8.35 6.40 6.72
CA CYS A 223 7.15 6.44 7.53
C CYS A 223 7.50 6.65 9.01
N ASN A 224 6.48 6.69 9.86
CA ASN A 224 6.56 6.87 11.31
C ASN A 224 7.42 8.09 11.70
N ARG A 225 7.33 9.16 10.90
CA ARG A 225 8.12 10.39 11.11
C ARG A 225 7.75 11.15 12.37
N SER A 226 6.64 10.79 13.01
CA SER A 226 6.26 11.28 14.35
C SER A 226 6.96 10.55 15.49
N HIS A 227 7.73 9.49 15.21
CA HIS A 227 8.43 8.65 16.19
C HIS A 227 7.49 8.03 17.22
N ALA A 228 6.34 7.52 16.76
CA ALA A 228 5.41 6.82 17.64
C ALA A 228 6.08 5.53 18.16
N ARG A 229 6.08 5.37 19.49
CA ARG A 229 6.87 4.34 20.21
C ARG A 229 6.46 2.92 19.89
N ASP A 230 5.17 2.72 19.72
CA ASP A 230 4.53 1.42 19.55
C ASP A 230 4.01 1.31 18.11
N SER A 231 4.88 1.66 17.17
CA SER A 231 4.56 1.76 15.75
C SER A 231 5.78 1.49 14.88
N GLY A 232 5.56 1.35 13.58
CA GLY A 232 6.63 1.19 12.59
C GLY A 232 6.22 1.67 11.22
N HIS A 233 7.08 1.47 10.23
CA HIS A 233 6.75 1.81 8.84
C HIS A 233 5.63 0.93 8.31
N ILE A 234 5.69 -0.35 8.68
CA ILE A 234 4.59 -1.30 8.57
C ILE A 234 4.17 -1.68 9.98
N PHE A 235 2.89 -1.50 10.26
CA PHE A 235 2.24 -1.88 11.51
C PHE A 235 1.26 -3.00 11.24
N VAL A 236 1.38 -4.11 11.97
CA VAL A 236 0.51 -5.27 11.85
C VAL A 236 -0.15 -5.52 13.19
N HIS A 237 -1.48 -5.43 13.19
CA HIS A 237 -2.33 -5.61 14.34
C HIS A 237 -2.83 -7.03 14.45
N ASN A 238 -2.64 -7.64 15.63
CA ASN A 238 -3.06 -9.01 15.96
C ASN A 238 -2.92 -9.97 14.75
N ASN A 239 -4.02 -10.66 14.40
CA ASN A 239 -4.10 -11.72 13.40
C ASN A 239 -3.89 -11.24 11.95
N GLY A 240 -3.34 -10.03 11.75
CA GLY A 240 -2.86 -9.57 10.46
C GLY A 240 -1.72 -10.45 9.94
N VAL A 241 -1.62 -10.53 8.62
CA VAL A 241 -0.58 -11.28 7.90
C VAL A 241 0.18 -10.33 6.99
N LEU A 242 1.51 -10.46 6.99
CA LEU A 242 2.42 -9.72 6.12
C LEU A 242 3.27 -10.71 5.34
N ASP A 243 3.16 -10.66 4.02
CA ASP A 243 4.14 -11.26 3.12
C ASP A 243 4.88 -10.15 2.36
N MET A 244 6.15 -10.40 2.05
CA MET A 244 7.00 -9.42 1.41
C MET A 244 8.02 -10.10 0.49
N GLU A 245 7.95 -9.75 -0.79
CA GLU A 245 8.82 -10.23 -1.86
C GLU A 245 9.49 -9.04 -2.56
N GLY A 246 10.77 -9.19 -2.89
CA GLY A 246 11.64 -8.12 -3.32
C GLY A 246 12.31 -7.39 -2.15
N THR A 247 13.10 -6.35 -2.48
CA THR A 247 13.96 -5.67 -1.50
C THR A 247 13.51 -4.21 -1.29
N PRO A 248 12.63 -3.93 -0.31
CA PRO A 248 12.27 -2.56 0.03
C PRO A 248 13.41 -1.85 0.74
N VAL A 249 13.31 -0.53 0.84
CA VAL A 249 14.24 0.31 1.59
C VAL A 249 13.49 1.01 2.72
N PHE A 250 13.89 0.75 3.96
CA PHE A 250 13.36 1.43 5.14
C PHE A 250 14.30 2.55 5.59
N VAL A 251 13.76 3.73 5.83
CA VAL A 251 14.53 4.94 6.19
C VAL A 251 14.18 5.42 7.57
N GLY A 252 15.02 5.08 8.54
CA GLY A 252 14.75 5.33 9.93
C GLY A 252 14.85 6.81 10.25
N ALA A 253 13.85 7.31 10.97
CA ALA A 253 13.79 8.72 11.35
C ALA A 253 14.46 9.00 12.71
N GLY A 254 14.74 7.99 13.54
CA GLY A 254 15.38 8.20 14.83
C GLY A 254 15.02 7.20 15.93
N LYS A 255 15.22 7.65 17.17
CA LYS A 255 14.89 6.92 18.40
C LYS A 255 13.38 6.66 18.43
N TYR A 256 13.00 5.40 18.60
CA TYR A 256 11.63 4.85 18.56
C TYR A 256 11.08 4.46 17.18
N ASP A 257 11.82 4.69 16.10
CA ASP A 257 11.36 4.20 14.81
C ASP A 257 11.57 2.69 14.67
N ASN A 258 10.59 2.00 14.08
CA ASN A 258 10.68 0.58 13.76
C ASN A 258 10.37 0.36 12.28
N ALA A 259 11.09 -0.54 11.59
CA ALA A 259 10.75 -0.82 10.19
C ALA A 259 9.45 -1.64 10.11
N ILE A 260 9.35 -2.72 10.89
CA ILE A 260 8.14 -3.55 10.99
C ILE A 260 7.78 -3.75 12.46
N TYR A 261 6.53 -3.46 12.81
CA TYR A 261 6.01 -3.56 14.17
C TYR A 261 4.77 -4.46 14.21
N PHE A 262 4.81 -5.48 15.06
CA PHE A 262 3.68 -6.34 15.39
C PHE A 262 3.28 -6.10 16.84
N ASP A 263 2.03 -5.69 17.08
CA ASP A 263 1.57 -5.33 18.42
C ASP A 263 0.83 -6.46 19.16
N GLY A 264 0.51 -7.55 18.46
CA GLY A 264 -0.28 -8.67 18.98
C GLY A 264 -0.07 -9.94 18.16
N PRO A 265 -0.81 -11.03 18.47
CA PRO A 265 -0.59 -12.36 17.90
C PRO A 265 -0.91 -12.43 16.41
N THR A 266 0.05 -12.84 15.58
CA THR A 266 -0.11 -12.91 14.12
C THR A 266 -0.41 -14.33 13.65
N ALA A 267 -1.15 -14.45 12.54
CA ALA A 267 -1.37 -15.75 11.90
C ALA A 267 -0.13 -16.26 11.15
N GLY A 268 0.85 -15.39 10.92
CA GLY A 268 2.11 -15.68 10.25
C GLY A 268 2.57 -14.47 9.45
N ALA A 269 3.87 -14.36 9.22
CA ALA A 269 4.41 -13.36 8.31
C ALA A 269 5.78 -13.79 7.78
N ALA A 270 6.13 -13.32 6.60
CA ALA A 270 7.36 -13.73 5.93
C ALA A 270 7.99 -12.59 5.13
N LEU A 271 9.31 -12.71 4.95
CA LEU A 271 10.15 -11.80 4.19
C LEU A 271 11.10 -12.64 3.34
N MET A 272 10.85 -12.69 2.03
CA MET A 272 11.57 -13.60 1.13
C MET A 272 12.97 -13.09 0.78
N ASP A 273 13.10 -11.84 0.33
CA ASP A 273 14.36 -11.33 -0.21
C ASP A 273 15.14 -10.42 0.75
N GLY A 274 14.57 -10.14 1.93
CA GLY A 274 15.18 -9.24 2.92
C GLY A 274 14.79 -7.78 2.68
N PHE A 275 15.52 -6.84 3.28
CA PHE A 275 15.32 -5.41 3.04
C PHE A 275 16.59 -4.61 3.28
N LEU A 276 16.63 -3.41 2.69
CA LEU A 276 17.69 -2.45 2.92
C LEU A 276 17.31 -1.44 4.00
N VAL A 277 18.31 -0.98 4.74
CA VAL A 277 18.16 -0.05 5.87
C VAL A 277 18.97 1.21 5.63
N ASP A 278 18.35 2.36 5.85
CA ASP A 278 18.97 3.68 5.85
C ASP A 278 18.55 4.45 7.11
N GLY A 279 19.33 5.45 7.54
CA GLY A 279 18.97 6.30 8.68
C GLY A 279 19.08 5.63 10.06
N GLU A 280 18.25 6.08 11.00
CA GLU A 280 18.30 5.68 12.40
C GLU A 280 17.03 4.95 12.86
N PHE A 281 17.17 3.75 13.44
CA PHE A 281 16.05 2.95 13.97
C PHE A 281 16.28 2.58 15.45
N ASP A 282 15.20 2.44 16.22
CA ASP A 282 15.27 1.69 17.49
C ASP A 282 15.35 0.19 17.22
N SER A 283 14.40 -0.38 16.48
CA SER A 283 14.41 -1.80 16.11
C SER A 283 14.00 -2.01 14.65
N LEU A 284 14.63 -2.91 13.90
CA LEU A 284 14.16 -3.17 12.52
C LEU A 284 12.89 -4.02 12.52
N LEU A 285 12.88 -5.08 13.31
CA LEU A 285 11.70 -5.89 13.55
C LEU A 285 11.35 -5.89 15.04
N ARG A 286 10.12 -5.51 15.36
CA ARG A 286 9.58 -5.58 16.72
C ARG A 286 8.32 -6.41 16.77
N MET A 287 8.28 -7.38 17.68
CA MET A 287 7.14 -8.29 17.87
C MET A 287 6.73 -8.31 19.33
N GLU A 288 5.51 -7.88 19.63
CA GLU A 288 4.91 -7.85 20.96
C GLU A 288 3.89 -8.99 21.17
N GLU A 289 3.51 -9.21 22.43
CA GLU A 289 2.33 -9.95 22.91
C GLU A 289 1.94 -11.26 22.18
N GLY A 290 2.92 -12.06 21.79
CA GLY A 290 2.65 -13.37 21.17
C GLY A 290 2.49 -13.35 19.66
N GLY A 291 3.14 -12.38 19.00
CA GLY A 291 3.28 -12.06 17.58
C GLY A 291 3.48 -13.16 16.54
N GLY A 292 3.04 -14.38 16.78
CA GLY A 292 2.97 -15.45 15.80
C GLY A 292 4.35 -15.89 15.31
N ARG A 293 4.44 -16.23 14.02
CA ARG A 293 5.65 -16.74 13.38
C ARG A 293 6.10 -15.82 12.27
N PHE A 294 7.26 -15.19 12.42
CA PHE A 294 7.92 -14.42 11.38
C PHE A 294 9.10 -15.18 10.79
N ARG A 295 9.26 -15.16 9.46
CA ARG A 295 10.39 -15.81 8.76
C ARG A 295 11.14 -14.82 7.87
N ILE A 296 12.46 -14.78 7.99
CA ILE A 296 13.33 -13.95 7.13
C ILE A 296 14.23 -14.86 6.31
N HIS A 297 13.97 -14.98 5.01
CA HIS A 297 14.76 -15.76 4.06
C HIS A 297 15.94 -14.98 3.49
N GLY A 298 15.76 -13.71 3.20
CA GLY A 298 16.80 -12.86 2.62
C GLY A 298 17.66 -12.10 3.63
N SER A 299 18.49 -11.19 3.14
CA SER A 299 19.44 -10.45 3.95
C SER A 299 18.87 -9.12 4.43
N ILE A 300 19.07 -8.81 5.71
CA ILE A 300 18.94 -7.44 6.21
C ILE A 300 20.29 -6.75 6.02
N ALA A 301 20.32 -5.71 5.19
CA ALA A 301 21.56 -5.03 4.85
C ALA A 301 21.43 -3.51 5.02
N PRO A 302 22.48 -2.81 5.46
CA PRO A 302 22.51 -1.37 5.32
C PRO A 302 22.52 -1.03 3.82
N VAL A 303 21.89 0.08 3.43
CA VAL A 303 22.07 0.65 2.11
C VAL A 303 23.55 1.03 2.00
N SER A 304 24.36 0.13 1.41
CA SER A 304 25.63 0.54 0.83
C SER A 304 25.30 1.37 -0.40
N ARG A 305 26.06 2.42 -0.73
CA ARG A 305 25.99 3.00 -2.08
C ARG A 305 26.59 1.94 -3.01
N PRO A 306 25.81 1.18 -3.79
CA PRO A 306 26.41 0.34 -4.79
C PRO A 306 26.85 1.29 -5.90
N GLU A 307 28.14 1.36 -6.18
CA GLU A 307 28.64 2.03 -7.39
C GLU A 307 27.83 1.52 -8.59
N GLY A 308 27.10 2.41 -9.27
CA GLY A 308 26.34 2.09 -10.48
C GLY A 308 24.87 1.69 -10.30
N THR A 309 24.29 1.67 -9.09
CA THR A 309 22.83 1.55 -8.97
C THR A 309 22.15 2.92 -8.96
N TRP A 310 21.08 3.02 -9.76
CA TRP A 310 20.33 4.24 -10.02
C TRP A 310 19.31 4.51 -8.89
N TYR A 311 19.78 4.62 -7.65
CA TYR A 311 18.96 5.11 -6.55
C TYR A 311 19.10 6.63 -6.48
N PRO A 312 18.07 7.43 -6.82
CA PRO A 312 18.18 8.89 -6.92
C PRO A 312 18.35 9.63 -5.58
N TRP A 313 18.33 8.93 -4.43
CA TRP A 313 18.38 9.55 -3.09
C TRP A 313 19.76 9.53 -2.45
N ARG A 314 20.01 10.52 -1.58
CA ARG A 314 21.19 10.53 -0.70
C ARG A 314 21.02 9.48 0.39
N VAL A 315 21.96 8.54 0.44
CA VAL A 315 22.14 7.60 1.55
C VAL A 315 22.82 8.32 2.72
N SER A 316 22.39 8.03 3.95
CA SER A 316 23.06 8.51 5.18
C SER A 316 24.50 7.97 5.32
N GLU A 317 25.31 8.55 6.22
CA GLU A 317 26.70 8.16 6.50
C GLU A 317 26.84 6.82 7.26
N GLN A 318 26.08 5.80 6.88
CA GLN A 318 25.88 4.48 7.50
C GLN A 318 24.72 4.44 8.51
N PRO A 319 23.82 3.44 8.41
CA PRO A 319 22.65 3.35 9.29
C PRO A 319 23.03 3.04 10.74
N ARG A 320 22.26 3.58 11.69
CA ARG A 320 22.40 3.31 13.13
C ARG A 320 21.15 2.62 13.64
N VAL A 321 21.31 1.43 14.20
CA VAL A 321 20.19 0.58 14.59
C VAL A 321 20.34 0.21 16.06
N GLY A 322 19.34 0.52 16.88
CA GLY A 322 19.33 0.11 18.29
C GLY A 322 19.35 -1.41 18.42
N ARG A 323 18.53 -2.12 17.64
CA ARG A 323 18.38 -3.57 17.61
C ARG A 323 18.01 -4.05 16.21
N MET A 324 18.57 -5.17 15.77
CA MET A 324 18.05 -5.81 14.57
C MET A 324 16.66 -6.38 14.83
N VAL A 325 16.50 -7.09 15.94
CA VAL A 325 15.22 -7.68 16.35
C VAL A 325 14.94 -7.44 17.83
N SER A 326 13.67 -7.18 18.15
CA SER A 326 13.14 -7.12 19.51
C SER A 326 11.88 -7.99 19.59
N ILE A 327 11.98 -9.14 20.25
CA ILE A 327 10.93 -10.16 20.25
C ILE A 327 10.47 -10.39 21.69
N HIS A 328 9.17 -10.25 21.91
CA HIS A 328 8.52 -10.35 23.22
C HIS A 328 7.32 -11.31 23.17
N GLY A 329 6.77 -11.65 24.34
CA GLY A 329 5.58 -12.51 24.43
C GLY A 329 5.81 -13.93 23.91
N ALA A 330 4.77 -14.59 23.39
CA ALA A 330 4.83 -15.92 22.79
C ALA A 330 5.16 -15.89 21.27
N SER A 331 6.09 -15.04 20.85
CA SER A 331 6.42 -14.81 19.43
C SER A 331 7.57 -15.70 18.95
N GLN A 332 7.63 -16.00 17.65
CA GLN A 332 8.68 -16.83 17.05
C GLN A 332 9.28 -16.14 15.81
N LEU A 333 10.60 -16.01 15.77
CA LEU A 333 11.34 -15.54 14.60
C LEU A 333 12.28 -16.62 14.09
N TYR A 334 12.24 -16.87 12.78
CA TYR A 334 13.17 -17.74 12.07
C TYR A 334 14.04 -16.92 11.12
N LEU A 335 15.34 -16.86 11.39
CA LEU A 335 16.32 -16.21 10.53
C LEU A 335 16.99 -17.25 9.62
N ASN A 336 16.60 -17.27 8.35
CA ASN A 336 17.14 -18.15 7.32
C ASN A 336 18.24 -17.47 6.49
N GLY A 337 18.14 -16.16 6.29
CA GLY A 337 19.15 -15.34 5.63
C GLY A 337 20.25 -14.84 6.57
N ASP A 338 21.41 -14.49 6.01
CA ASP A 338 22.51 -13.86 6.76
C ASP A 338 22.32 -12.33 6.74
N PRO A 339 22.06 -11.67 7.88
CA PRO A 339 22.17 -10.23 7.95
C PRO A 339 23.61 -9.78 7.68
N GLN A 340 23.78 -8.66 6.98
CA GLN A 340 25.10 -8.15 6.66
C GLN A 340 25.86 -7.73 7.93
N LEU A 341 27.12 -8.13 8.07
CA LEU A 341 27.92 -7.87 9.27
C LEU A 341 28.62 -6.49 9.27
N THR A 342 28.70 -5.83 8.12
CA THR A 342 29.45 -4.59 7.91
C THR A 342 28.57 -3.52 7.25
N GLY A 343 29.02 -2.26 7.30
CA GLY A 343 28.30 -1.12 6.71
C GLY A 343 27.32 -0.42 7.66
N TRP A 344 27.20 -0.90 8.89
CA TRP A 344 26.46 -0.25 9.97
C TRP A 344 27.33 0.80 10.65
N GLY A 345 26.77 1.98 10.94
CA GLY A 345 27.43 2.98 11.79
C GLY A 345 27.43 2.55 13.25
N SER A 346 26.34 1.91 13.69
CA SER A 346 26.25 1.19 14.96
C SER A 346 25.10 0.20 14.93
N ILE A 347 25.26 -0.94 15.59
CA ILE A 347 24.16 -1.87 15.84
C ILE A 347 24.22 -2.41 17.28
N GLY A 348 23.15 -2.22 18.05
CA GLY A 348 23.05 -2.72 19.41
C GLY A 348 22.58 -4.18 19.48
N THR A 349 22.53 -4.71 20.70
CA THR A 349 22.17 -6.11 20.96
C THR A 349 20.67 -6.35 20.80
N SER A 350 20.31 -7.32 19.97
CA SER A 350 18.92 -7.76 19.79
C SER A 350 18.37 -8.42 21.06
N ILE A 351 17.07 -8.30 21.31
CA ILE A 351 16.44 -8.79 22.55
C ILE A 351 15.42 -9.88 22.22
N VAL A 352 15.46 -10.96 23.00
CA VAL A 352 14.45 -12.02 23.01
C VAL A 352 13.95 -12.17 24.44
N SER A 353 12.65 -12.00 24.67
CA SER A 353 12.09 -11.99 26.02
C SER A 353 10.69 -12.58 26.11
N GLY A 354 10.21 -12.85 27.33
CA GLY A 354 8.95 -13.56 27.53
C GLY A 354 9.07 -15.02 27.09
N GLN A 355 8.00 -15.58 26.53
CA GLN A 355 8.03 -16.94 25.95
C GLN A 355 8.52 -16.95 24.49
N ALA A 356 9.29 -15.94 24.09
CA ALA A 356 9.68 -15.75 22.71
C ALA A 356 10.79 -16.71 22.30
N LEU A 357 10.79 -17.09 21.02
CA LEU A 357 11.78 -17.94 20.40
C LEU A 357 12.43 -17.23 19.21
N LEU A 358 13.76 -17.17 19.22
CA LEU A 358 14.56 -16.80 18.06
C LEU A 358 15.34 -18.02 17.57
N VAL A 359 15.07 -18.48 16.36
CA VAL A 359 15.83 -19.53 15.70
C VAL A 359 16.76 -18.91 14.66
N THR A 360 18.06 -19.01 14.91
CA THR A 360 19.08 -18.36 14.08
C THR A 360 19.57 -19.21 12.92
N ASN A 361 19.34 -20.53 12.90
CA ASN A 361 19.84 -21.44 11.86
C ASN A 361 21.34 -21.27 11.53
N GLY A 362 22.15 -21.02 12.57
CA GLY A 362 23.60 -20.77 12.51
C GLY A 362 23.98 -19.43 11.89
N ARG A 363 23.02 -18.53 11.70
CA ARG A 363 23.22 -17.17 11.19
C ARG A 363 23.70 -16.26 12.32
N ARG A 364 24.62 -15.35 12.02
CA ARG A 364 25.11 -14.36 12.98
C ARG A 364 24.22 -13.12 12.94
N ILE A 365 23.85 -12.63 14.11
CA ILE A 365 23.12 -11.35 14.24
C ILE A 365 24.16 -10.27 14.57
N PRO A 366 24.30 -9.22 13.74
CA PRO A 366 25.15 -8.08 14.07
C PRO A 366 24.72 -7.46 15.41
N GLY A 367 25.70 -7.15 16.27
CA GLY A 367 25.44 -6.69 17.65
C GLY A 367 25.06 -7.81 18.64
N GLY A 368 24.87 -9.04 18.17
CA GLY A 368 24.48 -10.20 18.96
C GLY A 368 22.99 -10.22 19.35
N ALA A 369 22.59 -11.27 20.07
CA ALA A 369 21.25 -11.39 20.63
C ALA A 369 21.33 -11.85 22.09
N LYS A 370 20.44 -11.32 22.93
CA LYS A 370 20.37 -11.63 24.36
C LYS A 370 18.96 -12.12 24.72
N ALA A 371 18.91 -13.30 25.30
CA ALA A 371 17.71 -13.83 25.94
C ALA A 371 17.51 -13.19 27.33
N THR A 372 16.27 -12.81 27.64
CA THR A 372 15.85 -12.24 28.93
C THR A 372 14.48 -12.81 29.32
N GLN A 373 14.08 -12.78 30.59
CA GLN A 373 12.71 -13.13 31.03
C GLN A 373 12.08 -14.37 30.34
N ASN A 374 12.77 -15.52 30.37
CA ASN A 374 12.36 -16.80 29.74
C ASN A 374 12.49 -16.89 28.20
N GLY A 375 12.99 -15.87 27.52
CA GLY A 375 13.21 -15.92 26.07
C GLY A 375 14.23 -17.00 25.71
N LEU A 376 14.07 -17.60 24.53
CA LEU A 376 14.95 -18.66 24.03
C LEU A 376 15.61 -18.23 22.72
N ILE A 377 16.93 -18.37 22.65
CA ILE A 377 17.68 -18.26 21.41
C ILE A 377 18.19 -19.67 21.07
N ALA A 378 17.74 -20.20 19.96
CA ALA A 378 18.12 -21.50 19.46
C ALA A 378 18.98 -21.35 18.18
N ASP A 379 19.94 -22.25 18.04
CA ASP A 379 20.67 -22.48 16.80
C ASP A 379 20.33 -23.90 16.32
N SER A 380 19.58 -24.02 15.23
CA SER A 380 19.13 -25.32 14.71
C SER A 380 20.24 -26.14 14.02
N LYS A 381 21.45 -25.58 13.87
CA LYS A 381 22.60 -26.32 13.31
C LYS A 381 23.33 -27.19 14.34
N ARG A 382 22.86 -27.26 15.58
CA ARG A 382 23.47 -28.04 16.67
C ARG A 382 22.53 -29.02 17.31
#